data_AF-S8DUI3-F1
#
_entry.id   AF-S8DUI3-F1
#
_cell.length_a   1.000
_cell.length_b   1.000
_cell.length_c   1.000
_cell.angle_alpha   90.00
_cell.angle_beta   90.00
_cell.angle_gamma   90.00
#
_symmetry.space_group_name_H-M   'P 1'
#
loop_
_entity.id
_entity.type
_entity.pdbx_description
1 polymer ?
#
loop_
_entity_poly.entity_id
_entity_poly.type
_entity_poly.pdbx_seq_one_letter_code
_entity_poly.pdbx_strand_id
1 'polypeptide(L)'
;HAFPYPKHERPTPHQIFHLPVGASQQDIKARYYDLVRVHHPDSPHGRDIPQKVRHARFQSITRAYDILRGVRSEHDEHDADPMLREILRRKRMYEAHQR
;
A
#
# COMPACT_ATOMS: atom_id res chain seq x y z
N HIS A 1 1.50 1.89 16.03
CA HIS A 1 0.88 2.56 14.86
C HIS A 1 -0.51 3.05 15.23
N ALA A 2 -0.81 4.33 14.99
CA ALA A 2 -2.11 4.95 15.33
C ALA A 2 -3.29 4.44 14.47
N PHE A 3 -3.00 3.72 13.38
CA PHE A 3 -3.99 3.14 12.48
C PHE A 3 -3.80 1.63 12.41
N PRO A 4 -4.51 0.84 13.22
CA PRO A 4 -4.44 -0.61 13.14
C PRO A 4 -5.03 -1.10 11.81
N TYR A 5 -4.42 -2.14 11.24
CA TYR A 5 -4.99 -2.81 10.07
C TYR A 5 -6.37 -3.40 10.44
N PRO A 6 -7.39 -3.32 9.56
CA PRO A 6 -8.71 -3.85 9.85
C PRO A 6 -8.69 -5.32 10.27
N LYS A 7 -9.49 -5.69 11.28
CA LYS A 7 -9.51 -7.04 11.86
C LYS A 7 -10.45 -8.00 11.11
N HIS A 8 -11.37 -7.49 10.30
CA HIS A 8 -12.32 -8.27 9.52
C HIS A 8 -11.72 -8.74 8.19
N GLU A 9 -12.25 -9.84 7.64
CA GLU A 9 -11.68 -10.53 6.47
C GLU A 9 -11.77 -9.74 5.16
N ARG A 10 -12.72 -8.79 5.06
CA ARG A 10 -13.02 -8.05 3.82
C ARG A 10 -13.15 -6.55 4.06
N PRO A 11 -12.06 -5.86 4.43
CA PRO A 11 -12.11 -4.42 4.63
C PRO A 11 -12.28 -3.67 3.32
N THR A 12 -13.03 -2.57 3.36
CA THR A 12 -13.17 -1.71 2.19
C THR A 12 -11.88 -0.91 1.96
N PRO A 13 -11.61 -0.46 0.72
CA PRO A 13 -10.44 0.36 0.44
C PRO A 13 -10.32 1.60 1.34
N HIS A 14 -11.43 2.31 1.56
CA HIS A 14 -11.50 3.45 2.47
C HIS A 14 -11.16 3.09 3.93
N GLN A 15 -11.60 1.92 4.40
CA GLN A 15 -11.26 1.43 5.74
C GLN A 15 -9.79 1.04 5.88
N ILE A 16 -9.18 0.48 4.83
CA ILE A 16 -7.74 0.19 4.81
C ILE A 16 -6.93 1.49 4.88
N PHE A 17 -7.37 2.51 4.16
CA PHE A 17 -6.68 3.80 4.06
C PHE A 17 -6.97 4.76 5.21
N HIS A 18 -8.00 4.46 6.01
CA HIS A 18 -8.51 5.34 7.07
C HIS A 18 -8.85 6.74 6.54
N LEU A 19 -9.39 6.79 5.32
CA LEU A 19 -9.76 8.02 4.63
C LEU A 19 -11.29 8.12 4.49
N PRO A 20 -11.87 9.33 4.58
CA PRO A 20 -13.29 9.53 4.31
C PRO A 20 -13.62 9.24 2.85
N VAL A 21 -14.89 8.91 2.58
CA VAL A 21 -15.41 8.82 1.22
C VAL A 21 -15.35 10.23 0.61
N GLY A 22 -14.65 10.38 -0.51
CA GLY A 22 -14.39 11.68 -1.14
C GLY A 22 -13.01 12.29 -0.86
N ALA A 23 -12.10 11.57 -0.18
CA ALA A 23 -10.71 12.00 -0.05
C ALA A 23 -10.06 12.26 -1.42
N SER A 24 -9.17 13.25 -1.49
CA SER A 24 -8.53 13.63 -2.76
C SER A 24 -7.54 12.55 -3.21
N GLN A 25 -7.19 12.55 -4.50
CA GLN A 25 -6.15 11.64 -5.03
C GLN A 25 -4.79 11.88 -4.36
N GLN A 26 -4.51 13.12 -3.95
CA GLN A 26 -3.29 13.45 -3.20
C GLN A 26 -3.30 12.80 -1.81
N ASP A 27 -4.43 12.84 -1.09
CA ASP A 27 -4.58 12.20 0.23
C ASP A 27 -4.47 10.68 0.15
N ILE A 28 -5.10 10.09 -0.88
CA ILE A 28 -5.01 8.65 -1.15
C ILE A 28 -3.55 8.26 -1.40
N LYS A 29 -2.83 9.02 -2.23
CA LYS A 29 -1.41 8.79 -2.53
C LYS A 29 -0.52 8.93 -1.28
N ALA A 30 -0.73 9.97 -0.49
CA ALA A 30 -0.02 10.18 0.77
C ALA A 30 -0.24 9.02 1.76
N ARG A 31 -1.49 8.57 1.92
CA ARG A 31 -1.78 7.42 2.80
C ARG A 31 -1.27 6.10 2.27
N TYR A 32 -1.28 5.88 0.96
CA TYR A 32 -0.68 4.71 0.35
C TYR A 32 0.80 4.62 0.75
N TYR A 33 1.53 5.73 0.66
CA TYR A 33 2.93 5.79 1.03
C TYR A 33 3.21 5.46 2.49
N ASP A 34 2.44 6.03 3.40
CA ASP A 34 2.57 5.72 4.82
C ASP A 34 2.26 4.24 5.11
N LEU A 35 1.22 3.68 4.50
CA LEU A 35 0.85 2.27 4.67
C LEU A 35 1.94 1.35 4.13
N VAL A 36 2.50 1.64 2.95
CA VAL A 36 3.56 0.84 2.36
C VAL A 36 4.82 0.89 3.22
N ARG A 37 5.24 2.06 3.73
CA ARG A 37 6.42 2.15 4.62
C ARG A 37 6.33 1.21 5.82
N VAL A 38 5.12 1.01 6.34
CA VAL A 38 4.86 0.21 7.54
C VAL A 38 4.63 -1.26 7.22
N HIS A 39 3.85 -1.53 6.18
CA HIS A 39 3.37 -2.87 5.84
C HIS A 39 4.18 -3.56 4.72
N HIS A 40 5.21 -2.91 4.16
CA HIS A 40 6.14 -3.57 3.25
C HIS A 40 6.71 -4.82 3.94
N PRO A 41 6.83 -5.96 3.24
CA PRO A 41 7.37 -7.19 3.82
C PRO A 41 8.77 -6.99 4.45
N ASP A 42 9.62 -6.16 3.83
CA ASP A 42 10.95 -5.81 4.35
C ASP A 42 10.94 -4.67 5.39
N SER A 43 9.78 -4.12 5.74
CA SER A 43 9.72 -3.08 6.77
C SER A 43 10.08 -3.66 8.14
N PRO A 44 10.92 -2.97 8.93
CA PRO A 44 11.22 -3.40 10.29
C PRO A 44 9.98 -3.34 11.22
N HIS A 45 8.94 -2.59 10.86
CA HIS A 45 7.74 -2.33 11.67
C HIS A 45 6.78 -3.53 11.81
N GLY A 46 7.05 -4.64 11.13
CA GLY A 46 6.19 -5.83 11.12
C GLY A 46 6.91 -7.14 11.38
N ARG A 47 8.13 -7.13 11.94
CA ARG A 47 8.93 -8.34 12.18
C ARG A 47 8.21 -9.36 13.08
N ASP A 48 7.42 -8.89 14.04
CA ASP A 48 6.61 -9.72 14.94
C ASP A 48 5.40 -10.40 14.26
N ILE A 49 5.09 -10.02 13.02
CA ILE A 49 3.95 -10.54 12.28
C ILE A 49 4.44 -11.61 11.29
N PRO A 50 3.76 -12.77 11.18
CA PRO A 50 4.11 -13.80 10.20
C PRO A 50 4.22 -13.23 8.78
N GLN A 51 5.22 -13.66 8.03
CA GLN A 51 5.50 -13.16 6.67
C GLN A 51 4.28 -13.27 5.75
N LYS A 52 3.52 -14.37 5.86
CA LYS A 52 2.26 -14.58 5.11
C LYS A 52 1.23 -13.49 5.38
N VAL A 53 1.09 -13.06 6.65
CA VAL A 53 0.14 -12.00 7.05
C VAL A 53 0.62 -10.63 6.58
N ARG A 54 1.92 -10.34 6.67
CA ARG A 54 2.50 -9.12 6.10
C ARG A 54 2.22 -9.02 4.61
N HIS A 55 2.45 -10.11 3.89
CA HIS A 55 2.22 -10.17 2.45
C HIS A 55 0.75 -9.98 2.08
N ALA A 56 -0.18 -10.66 2.78
CA ALA A 56 -1.61 -10.50 2.57
C ALA A 56 -2.10 -9.05 2.82
N ARG A 57 -1.56 -8.40 3.87
CA ARG A 57 -1.85 -6.97 4.15
C ARG A 57 -1.32 -6.06 3.04
N PHE A 58 -0.08 -6.29 2.60
CA PHE A 58 0.51 -5.51 1.51
C PHE A 58 -0.28 -5.63 0.21
N GLN A 59 -0.65 -6.86 -0.19
CA GLN A 59 -1.50 -7.09 -1.36
C GLN A 59 -2.85 -6.36 -1.26
N SER A 60 -3.47 -6.40 -0.07
CA SER A 60 -4.74 -5.72 0.18
C SER A 60 -4.62 -4.20 0.08
N ILE A 61 -3.51 -3.62 0.57
CA ILE A 61 -3.22 -2.17 0.44
C ILE A 61 -3.04 -1.78 -1.02
N THR A 62 -2.26 -2.54 -1.80
CA THR A 62 -2.08 -2.27 -3.24
C THR A 62 -3.40 -2.34 -3.98
N ARG A 63 -4.19 -3.39 -3.75
CA ARG A 63 -5.52 -3.53 -4.37
C ARG A 63 -6.46 -2.39 -3.99
N ALA A 64 -6.45 -1.97 -2.73
CA ALA A 64 -7.23 -0.83 -2.27
C ALA A 64 -6.81 0.47 -2.95
N TYR A 65 -5.51 0.71 -3.10
CA TYR A 65 -5.00 1.85 -3.85
C TYR A 65 -5.50 1.85 -5.30
N ASP A 66 -5.40 0.72 -5.99
CA ASP A 66 -5.85 0.58 -7.37
C ASP A 66 -7.36 0.83 -7.55
N ILE A 67 -8.18 0.44 -6.56
CA ILE A 67 -9.62 0.74 -6.56
C ILE A 67 -9.86 2.24 -6.31
N LEU A 68 -9.17 2.84 -5.33
CA LEU A 68 -9.37 4.24 -4.91
C LEU A 68 -8.86 5.26 -5.93
N ARG A 69 -7.79 4.94 -6.65
CA ARG A 69 -7.28 5.80 -7.73
C ARG A 69 -8.19 5.81 -8.95
N GLY A 70 -9.02 4.77 -9.09
CA GLY A 70 -9.81 4.50 -10.30
C GLY A 70 -8.91 4.15 -11.50
N VAL A 71 -9.45 3.44 -12.49
CA VAL A 71 -8.75 3.29 -13.78
C VAL A 71 -8.60 4.68 -14.37
N ARG A 72 -7.40 5.26 -14.32
CA ARG A 72 -7.09 6.55 -14.97
C ARG A 72 -6.08 6.33 -16.07
N SER A 73 -6.42 6.92 -17.21
CA SER A 73 -5.70 6.96 -18.48
C SER A 73 -4.19 7.13 -18.31
N GLU A 74 -3.46 6.61 -19.29
CA GLU A 74 -1.99 6.56 -19.40
C GLU A 74 -1.25 7.92 -19.26
N HIS A 75 -1.97 9.02 -18.97
CA HIS A 75 -1.48 10.38 -18.82
C HIS A 75 -1.21 10.88 -17.38
N ASP A 76 -1.60 10.15 -16.32
CA ASP A 76 -1.21 10.50 -14.94
C ASP A 76 0.20 9.92 -14.62
N GLU A 77 1.21 10.58 -15.18
CA GLU A 77 2.48 10.90 -14.51
C GLU A 77 3.28 9.73 -13.88
N HIS A 78 4.02 9.05 -14.74
CA HIS A 78 5.28 8.36 -14.40
C HIS A 78 6.43 9.33 -14.02
N ASP A 79 6.16 10.63 -13.91
CA ASP A 79 7.17 11.65 -13.71
C ASP A 79 7.42 11.90 -12.21
N ALA A 80 8.63 11.56 -11.76
CA ALA A 80 9.26 12.08 -10.55
C ALA A 80 8.68 11.77 -9.14
N ASP A 81 8.03 10.62 -8.88
CA ASP A 81 7.81 10.21 -7.48
C ASP A 81 8.95 9.31 -6.95
N PRO A 82 9.93 9.86 -6.20
CA PRO A 82 11.08 9.11 -5.70
C PRO A 82 10.66 8.00 -4.74
N MET A 83 9.54 8.16 -4.04
CA MET A 83 9.05 7.17 -3.10
C MET A 83 8.38 6.01 -3.81
N LEU A 84 7.63 6.25 -4.88
CA LEU A 84 7.11 5.17 -5.72
C LEU A 84 8.26 4.36 -6.35
N ARG A 85 9.31 5.03 -6.82
CA ARG A 85 10.53 4.36 -7.35
C ARG A 85 11.18 3.47 -6.30
N GLU A 86 11.34 3.95 -5.07
CA GLU A 86 11.90 3.16 -3.98
C GLU A 86 10.98 1.98 -3.59
N ILE A 87 9.66 2.19 -3.60
CA ILE A 87 8.68 1.11 -3.36
C ILE A 87 8.75 0.05 -4.47
N LEU A 88 8.80 0.45 -5.75
CA LEU A 88 8.94 -0.46 -6.88
C LEU A 88 10.27 -1.20 -6.83
N ARG A 89 11.35 -0.52 -6.45
CA ARG A 89 12.67 -1.14 -6.24
C ARG A 89 12.59 -2.22 -5.17
N ARG A 90 11.99 -1.93 -4.01
CA ARG A 90 11.82 -2.91 -2.93
C ARG A 90 10.88 -4.06 -3.32
N LYS A 91 9.80 -3.77 -4.06
CA LYS A 91 8.90 -4.79 -4.61
C LYS A 91 9.63 -5.78 -5.52
N ARG A 92 10.45 -5.29 -6.46
CA ARG A 92 11.24 -6.15 -7.36
C ARG A 92 12.23 -7.03 -6.60
N MET A 93 12.89 -6.49 -5.58
CA MET A 93 13.79 -7.27 -4.72
C MET A 93 13.03 -8.39 -4.01
N TYR A 94 11.84 -8.10 -3.48
CA TYR A 94 10.99 -9.10 -2.83
C TYR A 94 10.49 -10.18 -3.82
N GLU A 95 10.03 -9.79 -5.00
CA GLU A 95 9.59 -10.71 -6.05
C GLU A 95 10.73 -11.63 -6.53
N ALA A 96 11.96 -11.10 -6.62
CA ALA A 96 13.14 -11.87 -6.96
C ALA A 96 13.52 -12.91 -5.89
N HIS A 97 13.30 -12.60 -4.60
CA HIS A 97 13.55 -13.53 -3.49
C HIS A 97 12.48 -14.61 -3.30
N GLN A 98 11.32 -14.50 -3.96
CA GLN A 98 10.22 -15.46 -3.89
C GLN A 98 10.22 -16.49 -5.04
N ARG A 99 11.14 -16.37 -6.00
CA ARG A 99 11.38 -17.35 -7.08
C ARG A 99 12.44 -18.36 -6.68
#